data_AF-A0A937P6N6-F1
#
_entry.id   AF-A0A937P6N6-F1
#
_cell.length_a   1.000
_cell.length_b   1.000
_cell.length_c   1.000
_cell.angle_alpha   90.00
_cell.angle_beta   90.00
_cell.angle_gamma   90.00
#
_symmetry.space_group_name_H-M   'P 1'
#
loop_
_entity.id
_entity.type
_entity.pdbx_description
1 polymer ?
#
loop_
_entity_poly.entity_id
_entity_poly.type
_entity_poly.pdbx_seq_one_letter_code
_entity_poly.pdbx_strand_id
1 'polypeptide(L)'
;KGVLPKNFAIFSKDLLRELLRIFNKEVLQKANGDLFGKIYEYFLNKFAMTGAQEGGEFFTPMSLVQTIVNVIEPDHGVVFDPACGSAGMFVQTGYFIESEGMRPAEKVTFYGQEKAELNTKLSKMNLAVHGLEGNIQEGNTFYEDKHDLVGKADFVMANPPFNVDGVDKGKEAVKKDPRLMLGGKVNLPKNDNANYLWIQYFYNYLKSTGRTGFVMASSASDAGHSEKEIREKLVKTGAVDVMMAIGNNFFYTRSLPCTLWFFDRAKEQDEQKKEKVLMLDARKIYRKVTSKVNDFSPEQLQNLICIVNLYRGSSKKFETTVKAYLQAATDLAKETAAATSELQKQFQKVYKTVSDFANRYTNENPEAKAFATALNIEETPTIYEQQNKLIADTKEIKAEIGALENIAQQCKALRKPQDKLIKQLLDVIATAVKEYQLNRNKEWKELNQKEELDQLKILHKQLSGNPDEEEPGLLHETEYYWKQAHWLQNRFPDSVYTDVEGLCKVVTQKEIKAKDWSLSPGRYVGVDTATDDDFDFEERLNEIHIELESLNEEAVALANAISENYKELAI
;
A
#
# COMPACT_ATOMS: atom_id res chain seq x y z
N LYS A 1 15.81 23.01 -20.10
CA LYS A 1 15.62 24.49 -20.29
C LYS A 1 14.15 24.76 -20.61
N GLY A 2 13.52 25.80 -20.04
CA GLY A 2 12.10 26.11 -20.30
C GLY A 2 11.05 25.27 -19.53
N VAL A 3 11.49 24.48 -18.55
CA VAL A 3 10.65 23.54 -17.80
C VAL A 3 9.99 24.19 -16.58
N LEU A 4 10.70 25.09 -15.88
CA LEU A 4 10.22 25.67 -14.62
C LEU A 4 9.08 26.68 -14.85
N PRO A 5 7.99 26.60 -14.06
CA PRO A 5 6.91 27.59 -14.10
C PRO A 5 7.44 28.97 -13.66
N LYS A 6 7.00 30.01 -14.37
CA LYS A 6 7.43 31.41 -14.12
C LYS A 6 6.35 32.29 -13.47
N ASN A 7 5.19 31.72 -13.16
CA ASN A 7 4.00 32.43 -12.70
C ASN A 7 3.88 32.53 -11.17
N PHE A 8 4.96 32.35 -10.40
CA PHE A 8 4.91 32.45 -8.92
C PHE A 8 4.48 33.84 -8.42
N ALA A 9 4.54 34.87 -9.27
CA ALA A 9 4.07 36.22 -8.96
C ALA A 9 2.54 36.34 -8.77
N ILE A 10 1.75 35.30 -9.08
CA ILE A 10 0.31 35.27 -8.78
C ILE A 10 0.02 35.16 -7.27
N PHE A 11 0.99 34.70 -6.48
CA PHE A 11 0.83 34.50 -5.05
C PHE A 11 1.19 35.78 -4.27
N SER A 12 0.55 35.96 -3.10
CA SER A 12 0.86 37.10 -2.23
C SER A 12 2.29 37.02 -1.70
N LYS A 13 2.91 38.18 -1.44
CA LYS A 13 4.28 38.23 -0.91
C LYS A 13 4.41 37.55 0.46
N ASP A 14 3.37 37.64 1.29
CA ASP A 14 3.36 37.01 2.60
C ASP A 14 3.29 35.49 2.49
N LEU A 15 2.45 34.96 1.59
CA LEU A 15 2.39 33.52 1.31
C LEU A 15 3.74 33.00 0.80
N LEU A 16 4.37 33.69 -0.15
CA LEU A 16 5.70 33.30 -0.66
C LEU A 16 6.76 33.35 0.44
N ARG A 17 6.71 34.34 1.33
CA ARG A 17 7.62 34.45 2.48
C ARG A 17 7.43 33.29 3.46
N GLU A 18 6.19 32.94 3.79
CA GLU A 18 5.89 31.82 4.68
C GLU A 18 6.34 30.49 4.07
N LEU A 19 6.07 30.27 2.79
CA LEU A 19 6.50 29.06 2.08
C LEU A 19 8.03 28.92 2.11
N LEU A 20 8.76 29.99 1.84
CA LEU A 20 10.23 29.99 1.97
C LEU A 20 10.70 29.70 3.40
N ARG A 21 10.02 30.23 4.43
CA ARG A 21 10.37 29.94 5.84
C ARG A 21 10.12 28.47 6.19
N ILE A 22 9.07 27.86 5.68
CA ILE A 22 8.77 26.43 5.90
C ILE A 22 9.88 25.57 5.28
N PHE A 23 10.24 25.83 4.03
CA PHE A 23 11.28 25.05 3.33
C PHE A 23 12.71 25.33 3.82
N ASN A 24 12.93 26.42 4.57
CA ASN A 24 14.22 26.76 5.17
C ASN A 24 14.39 26.26 6.61
N LYS A 25 13.48 25.42 7.13
CA LYS A 25 13.62 24.84 8.47
C LYS A 25 14.84 23.90 8.53
N GLU A 26 15.55 23.93 9.66
CA GLU A 26 16.78 23.15 9.88
C GLU A 26 16.59 21.64 9.67
N VAL A 27 15.40 21.11 9.98
CA VAL A 27 15.03 19.71 9.74
C VAL A 27 15.13 19.31 8.26
N LEU A 28 14.80 20.23 7.34
CA LEU A 28 14.88 19.98 5.90
C LEU A 28 16.31 20.16 5.37
N GLN A 29 17.11 20.99 6.02
CA GLN A 29 18.52 21.21 5.65
C GLN A 29 19.42 20.04 6.06
N LYS A 30 19.08 19.35 7.16
CA LYS A 30 19.83 18.19 7.67
C LYS A 30 19.28 16.86 7.19
N ALA A 31 18.32 16.87 6.28
CA ALA A 31 17.71 15.66 5.76
C ALA A 31 18.72 14.88 4.90
N ASN A 32 18.81 13.57 5.15
CA ASN A 32 19.61 12.65 4.36
C ASN A 32 18.74 11.95 3.31
N GLY A 33 19.34 11.56 2.18
CA GLY A 33 18.64 10.90 1.07
C GLY A 33 17.73 11.85 0.30
N ASP A 34 16.77 11.28 -0.45
CA ASP A 34 15.87 12.05 -1.31
C ASP A 34 14.61 12.54 -0.58
N LEU A 35 14.79 13.40 0.43
CA LEU A 35 13.65 13.98 1.14
C LEU A 35 12.82 14.91 0.23
N PHE A 36 13.50 15.72 -0.59
CA PHE A 36 12.81 16.69 -1.45
C PHE A 36 12.00 16.00 -2.57
N GLY A 37 12.49 14.90 -3.14
CA GLY A 37 11.72 14.06 -4.07
C GLY A 37 10.49 13.47 -3.40
N LYS A 38 10.63 12.90 -2.19
CA LYS A 38 9.48 12.40 -1.42
C LYS A 38 8.44 13.47 -1.10
N ILE A 39 8.87 14.68 -0.73
CA ILE A 39 7.96 15.82 -0.53
C ILE A 39 7.27 16.21 -1.85
N TYR A 40 8.01 16.23 -2.95
CA TYR A 40 7.47 16.53 -4.27
C TYR A 40 6.39 15.52 -4.68
N GLU A 41 6.65 14.22 -4.55
CA GLU A 41 5.68 13.15 -4.83
C GLU A 41 4.46 13.23 -3.90
N TYR A 42 4.66 13.54 -2.62
CA TYR A 42 3.54 13.74 -1.69
C TYR A 42 2.60 14.86 -2.17
N PHE A 43 3.14 16.02 -2.55
CA PHE A 43 2.31 17.12 -3.04
C PHE A 43 1.67 16.79 -4.39
N LEU A 44 2.41 16.14 -5.29
CA LEU A 44 1.89 15.71 -6.59
C LEU A 44 0.69 14.76 -6.41
N ASN A 45 0.79 13.81 -5.48
CA ASN A 45 -0.31 12.92 -5.07
C ASN A 45 -1.50 13.71 -4.52
N LYS A 46 -1.27 14.63 -3.59
CA LYS A 46 -2.35 15.44 -2.99
C LYS A 46 -3.06 16.30 -4.04
N PHE A 47 -2.34 16.89 -4.99
CA PHE A 47 -2.96 17.65 -6.07
C PHE A 47 -3.78 16.76 -7.01
N ALA A 48 -3.30 15.54 -7.31
CA ALA A 48 -4.09 14.58 -8.09
C ALA A 48 -5.41 14.20 -7.39
N MET A 49 -5.39 14.04 -6.06
CA MET A 49 -6.61 13.74 -5.28
C MET A 49 -7.66 14.86 -5.33
N THR A 50 -7.26 16.12 -5.50
CA THR A 50 -8.19 17.27 -5.57
C THR A 50 -8.98 17.37 -6.88
N GLY A 51 -8.78 16.43 -7.81
CA GLY A 51 -9.55 16.39 -9.07
C GLY A 51 -9.06 17.37 -10.14
N ALA A 52 -7.84 17.92 -10.00
CA ALA A 52 -7.22 18.82 -10.97
C ALA A 52 -6.86 18.14 -12.33
N GLN A 53 -7.31 16.90 -12.57
CA GLN A 53 -7.07 16.13 -13.79
C GLN A 53 -8.40 15.94 -14.55
N GLU A 54 -8.56 16.63 -15.67
CA GLU A 54 -9.64 16.39 -16.62
C GLU A 54 -9.23 15.28 -17.63
N GLY A 55 -10.19 14.48 -18.10
CA GLY A 55 -9.99 13.69 -19.34
C GLY A 55 -9.55 12.23 -19.22
N GLY A 56 -9.65 11.58 -18.05
CA GLY A 56 -9.35 10.14 -17.91
C GLY A 56 -7.87 9.79 -17.77
N GLU A 57 -7.03 10.81 -17.58
CA GLU A 57 -5.65 10.68 -17.10
C GLU A 57 -5.69 10.42 -15.59
N PHE A 58 -5.35 9.21 -15.16
CA PHE A 58 -5.34 8.84 -13.75
C PHE A 58 -3.92 8.92 -13.21
N PHE A 59 -3.71 9.68 -12.14
CA PHE A 59 -2.51 9.49 -11.33
C PHE A 59 -2.47 8.03 -10.81
N THR A 60 -1.37 7.33 -11.08
CA THR A 60 -1.22 5.92 -10.72
C THR A 60 -0.83 5.80 -9.24
N PRO A 61 -1.62 5.11 -8.40
CA PRO A 61 -1.27 4.90 -7.00
C PRO A 61 0.10 4.25 -6.83
N MET A 62 0.88 4.72 -5.86
CA MET A 62 2.25 4.24 -5.64
C MET A 62 2.34 2.73 -5.42
N SER A 63 1.35 2.13 -4.76
CA SER A 63 1.28 0.68 -4.55
C SER A 63 1.22 -0.10 -5.87
N LEU A 64 0.50 0.39 -6.88
CA LEU A 64 0.42 -0.23 -8.21
C LEU A 64 1.69 0.00 -9.02
N VAL A 65 2.27 1.20 -8.93
CA VAL A 65 3.57 1.52 -9.56
C VAL A 65 4.66 0.60 -9.01
N GLN A 66 4.75 0.46 -7.68
CA GLN A 66 5.67 -0.43 -6.99
C GLN A 66 5.45 -1.88 -7.39
N THR A 67 4.19 -2.32 -7.52
CA THR A 67 3.88 -3.68 -7.96
C THR A 67 4.40 -3.92 -9.38
N ILE A 68 4.16 -2.99 -10.31
CA ILE A 68 4.65 -3.10 -11.69
C ILE A 68 6.18 -3.21 -11.72
N VAL A 69 6.86 -2.28 -11.05
CA VAL A 69 8.33 -2.22 -11.02
C VAL A 69 8.93 -3.50 -10.40
N ASN A 70 8.38 -3.98 -9.29
CA ASN A 70 8.89 -5.18 -8.62
C ASN A 70 8.56 -6.50 -9.36
N VAL A 71 7.55 -6.52 -10.23
CA VAL A 71 7.26 -7.68 -11.09
C VAL A 71 8.16 -7.69 -12.32
N ILE A 72 8.40 -6.54 -12.95
CA ILE A 72 9.22 -6.53 -14.18
C ILE A 72 10.72 -6.44 -13.89
N GLU A 73 11.11 -5.91 -12.73
CA GLU A 73 12.48 -5.78 -12.22
C GLU A 73 13.41 -5.04 -13.21
N PRO A 74 13.18 -3.74 -13.47
CA PRO A 74 13.92 -2.94 -14.44
C PRO A 74 15.32 -2.58 -13.93
N ASP A 75 16.30 -3.45 -14.17
CA ASP A 75 17.67 -3.34 -13.65
C ASP A 75 18.71 -2.89 -14.70
N HIS A 76 18.31 -2.74 -15.97
CA HIS A 76 19.21 -2.31 -17.05
C HIS A 76 18.50 -1.71 -18.27
N GLY A 77 19.28 -1.08 -19.16
CA GLY A 77 18.91 -0.80 -20.54
C GLY A 77 17.87 0.31 -20.72
N VAL A 78 17.05 0.19 -21.76
CA VAL A 78 16.06 1.20 -22.14
C VAL A 78 14.75 0.93 -21.39
N VAL A 79 14.33 1.90 -20.57
CA VAL A 79 13.03 1.91 -19.88
C VAL A 79 12.14 2.95 -20.55
N PHE A 80 10.98 2.51 -21.03
CA PHE A 80 10.08 3.35 -21.83
C PHE A 80 8.66 3.41 -21.26
N ASP A 81 8.10 4.62 -21.21
CA ASP A 81 6.68 4.85 -20.91
C ASP A 81 6.06 5.76 -21.99
N PRO A 82 5.22 5.22 -22.88
CA PRO A 82 4.60 6.00 -23.96
C PRO A 82 3.37 6.81 -23.52
N ALA A 83 3.05 6.84 -22.22
CA ALA A 83 2.00 7.66 -21.60
C ALA A 83 2.47 8.11 -20.20
N CYS A 84 3.63 8.76 -20.13
CA CYS A 84 4.42 8.84 -18.90
C CYS A 84 3.84 9.75 -17.82
N GLY A 85 2.88 10.62 -18.13
CA GLY A 85 2.29 11.53 -17.15
C GLY A 85 3.36 12.36 -16.43
N SER A 86 3.41 12.21 -15.11
CA SER A 86 4.40 12.84 -14.22
C SER A 86 5.69 12.05 -14.01
N ALA A 87 5.91 10.96 -14.75
CA ALA A 87 7.07 10.07 -14.66
C ALA A 87 7.23 9.30 -13.33
N GLY A 88 6.16 9.08 -12.56
CA GLY A 88 6.22 8.32 -11.30
C GLY A 88 6.75 6.87 -11.48
N MET A 89 6.48 6.25 -12.62
CA MET A 89 7.03 4.95 -13.00
C MET A 89 8.57 4.94 -13.07
N PHE A 90 9.18 6.01 -13.60
CA PHE A 90 10.64 6.15 -13.69
C PHE A 90 11.27 6.47 -12.34
N VAL A 91 10.63 7.33 -11.54
CA VAL A 91 11.04 7.61 -10.16
C VAL A 91 11.10 6.32 -9.34
N GLN A 92 10.04 5.50 -9.41
CA GLN A 92 10.01 4.21 -8.70
C GLN A 92 11.04 3.21 -9.24
N THR A 93 11.33 3.23 -10.53
CA THR A 93 12.45 2.46 -11.11
C THR A 93 13.80 2.89 -10.53
N GLY A 94 14.01 4.20 -10.35
CA GLY A 94 15.18 4.74 -9.66
C GLY A 94 15.33 4.18 -8.25
N TYR A 95 14.28 4.28 -7.43
CA TYR A 95 14.28 3.71 -6.08
C TYR A 95 14.51 2.20 -6.04
N PHE A 96 13.95 1.45 -7.00
CA PHE A 96 14.19 0.00 -7.11
C PHE A 96 15.67 -0.30 -7.33
N ILE A 97 16.31 0.36 -8.30
CA ILE A 97 17.73 0.17 -8.61
C ILE A 97 18.62 0.56 -7.42
N GLU A 98 18.29 1.66 -6.74
CA GLU A 98 19.00 2.10 -5.53
C GLU A 98 18.87 1.11 -4.38
N SER A 99 17.68 0.52 -4.20
CA SER A 99 17.45 -0.50 -3.17
C SER A 99 18.26 -1.78 -3.39
N GLU A 100 18.60 -2.07 -4.65
CA GLU A 100 19.51 -3.16 -5.03
C GLU A 100 21.00 -2.75 -4.95
N GLY A 101 21.30 -1.56 -4.41
CA GLY A 101 22.66 -1.06 -4.22
C GLY A 101 23.34 -0.55 -5.49
N MET A 102 22.56 -0.26 -6.53
CA MET A 102 23.05 0.22 -7.82
C MET A 102 22.71 1.69 -8.06
N ARG A 103 23.34 2.32 -9.05
CA ARG A 103 23.07 3.72 -9.44
C ARG A 103 22.19 3.75 -10.69
N PRO A 104 20.97 4.36 -10.64
CA PRO A 104 20.06 4.41 -11.78
C PRO A 104 20.71 4.96 -13.06
N ALA A 105 21.46 6.05 -12.94
CA ALA A 105 22.12 6.72 -14.07
C ALA A 105 23.13 5.84 -14.83
N GLU A 106 23.61 4.74 -14.22
CA GLU A 106 24.54 3.79 -14.87
C GLU A 106 23.84 2.58 -15.48
N LYS A 107 22.58 2.36 -15.09
CA LYS A 107 21.85 1.13 -15.39
C LYS A 107 20.81 1.35 -16.46
N VAL A 108 20.06 2.44 -16.37
CA VAL A 108 18.89 2.66 -17.21
C VAL A 108 18.95 3.99 -17.95
N THR A 109 18.33 4.03 -19.13
CA THR A 109 18.03 5.25 -19.86
C THR A 109 16.52 5.37 -20.01
N PHE A 110 15.95 6.44 -19.47
CA PHE A 110 14.51 6.68 -19.51
C PHE A 110 14.09 7.42 -20.78
N TYR A 111 13.06 6.89 -21.44
CA TYR A 111 12.37 7.54 -22.55
C TYR A 111 10.89 7.66 -22.20
N GLY A 112 10.29 8.82 -22.41
CA GLY A 112 8.88 9.04 -22.08
C GLY A 112 8.16 9.87 -23.12
N GLN A 113 6.89 9.58 -23.35
CA GLN A 113 6.03 10.39 -24.19
C GLN A 113 4.75 10.76 -23.44
N GLU A 114 4.36 12.03 -23.54
CA GLU A 114 3.19 12.58 -22.87
C GLU A 114 2.45 13.55 -23.79
N LYS A 115 1.12 13.51 -23.78
CA LYS A 115 0.30 14.37 -24.66
C LYS A 115 0.19 15.79 -24.12
N ALA A 116 0.03 15.94 -22.81
CA ALA A 116 -0.19 17.24 -22.18
C ALA A 116 1.12 17.97 -21.90
N GLU A 117 1.22 19.22 -22.34
CA GLU A 117 2.39 20.08 -22.11
C GLU A 117 2.70 20.23 -20.60
N LEU A 118 1.65 20.39 -19.77
CA LEU A 118 1.82 20.53 -18.32
C LEU A 118 2.44 19.27 -17.70
N ASN A 119 1.91 18.09 -18.03
CA ASN A 119 2.43 16.81 -17.54
C ASN A 119 3.87 16.56 -18.05
N THR A 120 4.18 16.96 -19.28
CA THR A 120 5.55 16.92 -19.83
C THR A 120 6.53 17.78 -19.04
N LYS A 121 6.09 18.94 -18.51
CA LYS A 121 6.92 19.77 -17.63
C LYS A 121 7.04 19.15 -16.24
N LEU A 122 5.94 18.63 -15.68
CA LEU A 122 5.91 17.97 -14.38
C LEU A 122 6.84 16.76 -14.35
N SER A 123 6.77 15.87 -15.34
CA SER A 123 7.69 14.72 -15.44
C SER A 123 9.16 15.12 -15.49
N LYS A 124 9.52 16.13 -16.29
CA LYS A 124 10.90 16.64 -16.35
C LYS A 124 11.38 17.21 -15.01
N MET A 125 10.52 17.92 -14.28
CA MET A 125 10.84 18.40 -12.93
C MET A 125 10.96 17.23 -11.96
N ASN A 126 10.04 16.26 -12.05
CA ASN A 126 10.02 15.13 -11.15
C ASN A 126 11.30 14.30 -11.24
N LEU A 127 11.73 13.96 -12.47
CA LEU A 127 13.01 13.30 -12.71
C LEU A 127 14.18 14.11 -12.13
N ALA A 128 14.22 15.42 -12.40
CA ALA A 128 15.32 16.27 -11.93
C ALA A 128 15.40 16.37 -10.41
N VAL A 129 14.27 16.47 -9.70
CA VAL A 129 14.25 16.50 -8.22
C VAL A 129 14.77 15.20 -7.64
N HIS A 130 14.50 14.07 -8.29
CA HIS A 130 14.98 12.73 -7.89
C HIS A 130 16.39 12.40 -8.43
N GLY A 131 17.10 13.36 -9.04
CA GLY A 131 18.43 13.14 -9.60
C GLY A 131 18.46 12.18 -10.81
N LEU A 132 17.33 11.98 -11.48
CA LEU A 132 17.18 11.14 -12.65
C LEU A 132 17.21 11.97 -13.95
N GLU A 133 17.70 11.37 -15.03
CA GLU A 133 17.68 11.95 -16.36
C GLU A 133 16.82 11.10 -17.30
N GLY A 134 16.05 11.74 -18.18
CA GLY A 134 15.22 11.05 -19.15
C GLY A 134 14.85 11.92 -20.35
N ASN A 135 14.69 11.28 -21.51
CA ASN A 135 14.21 11.94 -22.72
C ASN A 135 12.67 11.93 -22.74
N ILE A 136 12.06 13.01 -22.24
CA ILE A 136 10.60 13.19 -22.25
C ILE A 136 10.18 14.10 -23.40
N GLN A 137 9.32 13.60 -24.29
CA GLN A 137 8.82 14.31 -25.46
C GLN A 137 7.31 14.50 -25.40
N GLU A 138 6.85 15.69 -25.79
CA GLU A 138 5.43 15.99 -25.95
C GLU A 138 4.93 15.43 -27.30
N GLY A 139 3.82 14.70 -27.30
CA GLY A 139 3.20 14.20 -28.53
C GLY A 139 2.08 13.19 -28.28
N ASN A 140 1.12 13.12 -29.19
CA ASN A 140 0.04 12.15 -29.09
C ASN A 140 0.52 10.77 -29.59
N THR A 141 0.71 9.82 -28.68
CA THR A 141 1.24 8.49 -28.98
C THR A 141 0.47 7.74 -30.07
N PHE A 142 -0.84 7.96 -30.20
CA PHE A 142 -1.62 7.31 -31.26
C PHE A 142 -1.23 7.76 -32.67
N TYR A 143 -0.71 8.98 -32.82
CA TYR A 143 -0.40 9.56 -34.13
C TYR A 143 1.09 9.82 -34.34
N GLU A 144 1.89 9.81 -33.27
CA GLU A 144 3.30 10.17 -33.26
C GLU A 144 4.08 9.16 -32.42
N ASP A 145 5.09 8.51 -33.00
CA ASP A 145 6.10 7.73 -32.28
C ASP A 145 7.38 8.56 -32.15
N LYS A 146 7.56 9.24 -31.01
CA LYS A 146 8.62 10.24 -30.85
C LYS A 146 10.02 9.65 -30.65
N HIS A 147 10.10 8.37 -30.31
CA HIS A 147 11.36 7.74 -29.88
C HIS A 147 11.83 6.59 -30.77
N ASP A 148 11.01 6.12 -31.72
CA ASP A 148 11.35 5.01 -32.64
C ASP A 148 11.89 3.77 -31.89
N LEU A 149 11.17 3.33 -30.85
CA LEU A 149 11.62 2.26 -29.94
C LEU A 149 11.06 0.87 -30.28
N VAL A 150 10.41 0.69 -31.43
CA VAL A 150 9.83 -0.62 -31.81
C VAL A 150 10.90 -1.71 -31.79
N GLY A 151 10.70 -2.73 -30.98
CA GLY A 151 11.65 -3.83 -30.77
C GLY A 151 12.95 -3.46 -30.03
N LYS A 152 13.04 -2.28 -29.40
CA LYS A 152 14.27 -1.73 -28.82
C LYS A 152 14.22 -1.49 -27.31
N ALA A 153 13.05 -1.53 -26.67
CA ALA A 153 12.95 -1.34 -25.22
C ALA A 153 13.25 -2.63 -24.44
N ASP A 154 14.04 -2.53 -23.38
CA ASP A 154 14.27 -3.62 -22.42
C ASP A 154 13.07 -3.72 -21.47
N PHE A 155 12.55 -2.56 -21.05
CA PHE A 155 11.40 -2.45 -20.18
C PHE A 155 10.39 -1.44 -20.71
N VAL A 156 9.10 -1.80 -20.66
CA VAL A 156 7.99 -0.87 -20.92
C VAL A 156 7.05 -0.85 -19.73
N MET A 157 6.67 0.32 -19.24
CA MET A 157 5.74 0.45 -18.12
C MET A 157 4.80 1.61 -18.36
N ALA A 158 3.53 1.46 -18.00
CA ALA A 158 2.54 2.51 -18.22
C ALA A 158 1.26 2.31 -17.41
N ASN A 159 0.59 3.42 -17.14
CA ASN A 159 -0.84 3.44 -16.86
C ASN A 159 -1.48 4.40 -17.89
N PRO A 160 -1.78 3.92 -19.11
CA PRO A 160 -2.32 4.79 -20.14
C PRO A 160 -3.78 5.17 -19.80
N PRO A 161 -4.32 6.23 -20.41
CA PRO A 161 -5.73 6.56 -20.25
C PRO A 161 -6.62 5.40 -20.70
N PHE A 162 -7.60 5.02 -19.86
CA PHE A 162 -8.50 3.90 -20.11
C PHE A 162 -9.64 4.29 -21.04
N ASN A 163 -10.06 3.34 -21.89
CA ASN A 163 -11.26 3.46 -22.71
C ASN A 163 -11.29 4.76 -23.53
N VAL A 164 -10.16 5.13 -24.14
CA VAL A 164 -10.10 6.31 -24.99
C VAL A 164 -10.86 6.05 -26.29
N ASP A 165 -11.89 6.85 -26.51
CA ASP A 165 -12.70 6.86 -27.72
C ASP A 165 -12.16 7.89 -28.73
N GLY A 166 -12.59 7.80 -29.99
CA GLY A 166 -12.29 8.81 -31.01
C GLY A 166 -10.88 8.77 -31.58
N VAL A 167 -10.13 7.67 -31.38
CA VAL A 167 -8.86 7.46 -32.09
C VAL A 167 -9.16 7.15 -33.56
N ASP A 168 -8.71 8.03 -34.46
CA ASP A 168 -8.94 7.90 -35.90
C ASP A 168 -8.05 6.81 -36.51
N LYS A 169 -8.58 5.59 -36.55
CA LYS A 169 -7.95 4.40 -37.14
C LYS A 169 -7.89 4.45 -38.66
N GLY A 170 -8.51 5.44 -39.29
CA GLY A 170 -8.43 5.69 -40.73
C GLY A 170 -7.16 6.44 -41.15
N LYS A 171 -6.47 7.11 -40.21
CA LYS A 171 -5.21 7.81 -40.48
C LYS A 171 -4.11 6.83 -40.88
N GLU A 172 -3.30 7.23 -41.85
CA GLU A 172 -2.17 6.42 -42.33
C GLU A 172 -1.16 6.11 -41.22
N ALA A 173 -0.96 7.04 -40.28
CA ALA A 173 -0.12 6.84 -39.10
C ALA A 173 -0.56 5.65 -38.23
N VAL A 174 -1.85 5.32 -38.21
CA VAL A 174 -2.42 4.20 -37.43
C VAL A 174 -2.56 2.94 -38.29
N LYS A 175 -3.00 3.08 -39.55
CA LYS A 175 -3.26 1.94 -40.46
C LYS A 175 -2.03 1.10 -40.79
N LYS A 176 -0.85 1.73 -40.78
CA LYS A 176 0.44 1.12 -41.13
C LYS A 176 1.40 1.09 -39.94
N ASP A 177 0.86 1.30 -38.74
CA ASP A 177 1.67 1.44 -37.54
C ASP A 177 2.40 0.12 -37.22
N PRO A 178 3.76 0.10 -37.22
CA PRO A 178 4.51 -1.11 -36.86
C PRO A 178 4.23 -1.56 -35.42
N ARG A 179 3.76 -0.65 -34.54
CA ARG A 179 3.41 -0.94 -33.15
C ARG A 179 2.14 -1.77 -33.01
N LEU A 180 1.38 -1.97 -34.09
CA LEU A 180 0.14 -2.77 -34.15
C LEU A 180 0.32 -4.10 -34.91
N MET A 181 1.56 -4.49 -35.20
CA MET A 181 1.84 -5.70 -35.94
C MET A 181 1.73 -6.94 -35.03
N LEU A 182 0.86 -7.89 -35.38
CA LEU A 182 0.81 -9.23 -34.78
C LEU A 182 0.59 -10.25 -35.91
N GLY A 183 1.39 -11.32 -35.92
CA GLY A 183 1.32 -12.35 -36.96
C GLY A 183 1.58 -11.81 -38.37
N GLY A 184 2.50 -10.84 -38.50
CA GLY A 184 2.94 -10.29 -39.78
C GLY A 184 2.01 -9.26 -40.45
N LYS A 185 0.96 -8.80 -39.76
CA LYS A 185 0.06 -7.75 -40.27
C LYS A 185 -0.41 -6.82 -39.15
N VAL A 186 -0.90 -5.64 -39.51
CA VAL A 186 -1.52 -4.69 -38.58
C VAL A 186 -2.86 -5.25 -38.07
N ASN A 187 -3.11 -5.16 -36.76
CA ASN A 187 -4.37 -5.59 -36.14
C ASN A 187 -5.05 -4.42 -35.44
N LEU A 188 -6.10 -3.90 -36.07
CA LEU A 188 -6.87 -2.78 -35.52
C LEU A 188 -8.10 -3.29 -34.76
N PRO A 189 -8.32 -2.86 -33.50
CA PRO A 189 -9.60 -3.11 -32.84
C PRO A 189 -10.72 -2.34 -33.57
N LYS A 190 -11.86 -2.98 -33.80
CA LYS A 190 -13.02 -2.35 -34.46
C LYS A 190 -13.78 -1.45 -33.51
N ASN A 191 -13.93 -1.86 -32.25
CA ASN A 191 -14.60 -1.10 -31.20
C ASN A 191 -13.93 0.26 -31.01
N ASP A 192 -14.71 1.32 -30.83
CA ASP A 192 -14.16 2.65 -30.48
C ASP A 192 -13.68 2.60 -29.03
N ASN A 193 -12.46 2.11 -28.85
CA ASN A 193 -11.77 1.96 -27.59
C ASN A 193 -10.27 1.72 -27.90
N ALA A 194 -9.39 2.51 -27.29
CA ALA A 194 -7.96 2.46 -27.54
C ALA A 194 -7.18 1.46 -26.68
N ASN A 195 -7.81 0.74 -25.74
CA ASN A 195 -7.10 -0.18 -24.84
C ASN A 195 -6.24 -1.19 -25.63
N TYR A 196 -6.79 -1.79 -26.68
CA TYR A 196 -6.06 -2.74 -27.53
C TYR A 196 -5.09 -2.10 -28.52
N LEU A 197 -5.11 -0.78 -28.70
CA LEU A 197 -3.99 -0.08 -29.35
C LEU A 197 -2.80 -0.03 -28.38
N TRP A 198 -3.03 0.42 -27.14
CA TRP A 198 -2.01 0.48 -26.09
C TRP A 198 -1.36 -0.87 -25.79
N ILE A 199 -2.16 -1.92 -25.58
CA ILE A 199 -1.66 -3.26 -25.27
C ILE A 199 -0.70 -3.76 -26.37
N GLN A 200 -1.04 -3.51 -27.63
CA GLN A 200 -0.19 -3.90 -28.76
C GLN A 200 1.08 -3.05 -28.84
N TYR A 201 0.99 -1.75 -28.57
CA TYR A 201 2.15 -0.86 -28.50
C TYR A 201 3.16 -1.38 -27.47
N PHE A 202 2.71 -1.68 -26.24
CA PHE A 202 3.57 -2.17 -25.18
C PHE A 202 4.30 -3.45 -25.58
N TYR A 203 3.60 -4.41 -26.20
CA TYR A 203 4.22 -5.64 -26.71
C TYR A 203 5.27 -5.37 -27.79
N ASN A 204 4.96 -4.53 -28.78
CA ASN A 204 5.81 -4.32 -29.95
C ASN A 204 7.00 -3.38 -29.68
N TYR A 205 6.98 -2.57 -28.63
CA TYR A 205 8.16 -1.80 -28.20
C TYR A 205 9.27 -2.70 -27.60
N LEU A 206 8.94 -3.87 -27.08
CA LEU A 206 9.91 -4.74 -26.39
C LEU A 206 10.88 -5.45 -27.33
N LYS A 207 12.15 -5.53 -26.91
CA LYS A 207 13.12 -6.52 -27.41
C LYS A 207 12.63 -7.94 -27.17
N SER A 208 13.23 -8.94 -27.82
CA SER A 208 12.94 -10.36 -27.59
C SER A 208 13.22 -10.86 -26.17
N THR A 209 13.92 -10.08 -25.34
CA THR A 209 14.18 -10.37 -23.92
C THR A 209 13.49 -9.37 -22.98
N GLY A 210 12.70 -8.45 -23.53
CA GLY A 210 12.11 -7.35 -22.77
C GLY A 210 10.90 -7.77 -21.96
N ARG A 211 10.65 -7.02 -20.88
CA ARG A 211 9.47 -7.19 -20.01
C ARG A 211 8.63 -5.92 -20.00
N THR A 212 7.31 -6.07 -19.92
CA THR A 212 6.40 -4.93 -19.70
C THR A 212 5.44 -5.20 -18.56
N GLY A 213 5.06 -4.14 -17.86
CA GLY A 213 4.04 -4.17 -16.82
C GLY A 213 3.18 -2.92 -16.92
N PHE A 214 1.88 -3.09 -17.08
CA PHE A 214 0.99 -1.95 -17.32
C PHE A 214 -0.40 -2.17 -16.72
N VAL A 215 -1.06 -1.07 -16.41
CA VAL A 215 -2.43 -1.08 -15.89
C VAL A 215 -3.42 -1.00 -17.04
N MET A 216 -4.50 -1.78 -16.97
CA MET A 216 -5.66 -1.68 -17.86
C MET A 216 -6.96 -1.70 -17.06
N ALA A 217 -8.03 -1.14 -17.63
CA ALA A 217 -9.39 -1.38 -17.15
C ALA A 217 -9.69 -2.89 -17.12
N SER A 218 -10.38 -3.37 -16.08
CA SER A 218 -10.67 -4.81 -15.92
C SER A 218 -11.38 -5.42 -17.13
N SER A 219 -12.24 -4.65 -17.81
CA SER A 219 -12.95 -5.06 -19.03
C SER A 219 -12.03 -5.39 -20.20
N ALA A 220 -10.79 -4.88 -20.23
CA ALA A 220 -9.84 -5.24 -21.29
C ALA A 220 -9.46 -6.71 -21.25
N SER A 221 -9.51 -7.35 -20.07
CA SER A 221 -9.12 -8.75 -19.86
C SER A 221 -10.10 -9.76 -20.48
N ASP A 222 -11.36 -9.39 -20.71
CA ASP A 222 -12.37 -10.26 -21.30
C ASP A 222 -13.17 -9.63 -22.45
N ALA A 223 -12.73 -8.49 -22.97
CA ALA A 223 -13.31 -7.82 -24.12
C ALA A 223 -13.57 -8.76 -25.31
N GLY A 224 -14.72 -8.59 -25.98
CA GLY A 224 -15.19 -9.46 -27.06
C GLY A 224 -14.66 -9.13 -28.46
N HIS A 225 -15.22 -9.78 -29.48
CA HIS A 225 -15.04 -9.46 -30.91
C HIS A 225 -13.57 -9.29 -31.36
N SER A 226 -13.22 -8.19 -32.05
CA SER A 226 -11.87 -7.96 -32.56
C SER A 226 -10.81 -7.88 -31.46
N GLU A 227 -11.20 -7.44 -30.26
CA GLU A 227 -10.29 -7.37 -29.11
C GLU A 227 -9.97 -8.77 -28.58
N LYS A 228 -10.95 -9.68 -28.56
CA LYS A 228 -10.72 -11.12 -28.34
C LYS A 228 -9.75 -11.70 -29.37
N GLU A 229 -9.90 -11.36 -30.65
CA GLU A 229 -8.99 -11.85 -31.71
C GLU A 229 -7.55 -11.34 -31.53
N ILE A 230 -7.38 -10.09 -31.09
CA ILE A 230 -6.06 -9.53 -30.79
C ILE A 230 -5.47 -10.21 -29.54
N ARG A 231 -6.26 -10.35 -28.47
CA ARG A 231 -5.86 -11.04 -27.24
C ARG A 231 -5.45 -12.49 -27.51
N GLU A 232 -6.21 -13.21 -28.33
CA GLU A 232 -5.86 -14.57 -28.77
C GLU A 232 -4.47 -14.60 -29.43
N LYS A 233 -4.17 -13.65 -30.32
CA LYS A 233 -2.86 -13.56 -30.98
C LYS A 233 -1.75 -13.27 -30.00
N LEU A 234 -1.96 -12.35 -29.05
CA LEU A 234 -1.00 -12.03 -27.99
C LEU A 234 -0.72 -13.23 -27.08
N VAL A 235 -1.76 -13.94 -26.64
CA VAL A 235 -1.61 -15.16 -25.82
C VAL A 235 -0.80 -16.22 -26.57
N LYS A 236 -1.07 -16.40 -27.87
CA LYS A 236 -0.37 -17.38 -28.71
C LYS A 236 1.10 -17.04 -28.97
N THR A 237 1.55 -15.80 -28.77
CA THR A 237 3.00 -15.50 -28.85
C THR A 237 3.77 -16.19 -27.73
N GLY A 238 3.10 -16.46 -26.60
CA GLY A 238 3.69 -16.99 -25.38
C GLY A 238 4.23 -15.93 -24.43
N ALA A 239 4.16 -14.64 -24.81
CA ALA A 239 4.71 -13.55 -24.00
C ALA A 239 3.84 -13.13 -22.81
N VAL A 240 2.53 -13.41 -22.82
CA VAL A 240 1.67 -13.12 -21.66
C VAL A 240 2.18 -13.93 -20.47
N ASP A 241 2.64 -13.25 -19.42
CA ASP A 241 3.35 -13.87 -18.30
C ASP A 241 2.47 -13.94 -17.04
N VAL A 242 2.04 -12.79 -16.55
CA VAL A 242 1.23 -12.65 -15.33
C VAL A 242 0.04 -11.73 -15.59
N MET A 243 -1.11 -12.14 -15.06
CA MET A 243 -2.34 -11.34 -15.03
C MET A 243 -2.76 -11.16 -13.57
N MET A 244 -2.84 -9.92 -13.09
CA MET A 244 -3.19 -9.62 -11.70
C MET A 244 -4.46 -8.76 -11.62
N ALA A 245 -5.53 -9.30 -11.04
CA ALA A 245 -6.76 -8.55 -10.79
C ALA A 245 -6.63 -7.71 -9.52
N ILE A 246 -6.97 -6.43 -9.61
CA ILE A 246 -6.92 -5.48 -8.51
C ILE A 246 -8.34 -5.07 -8.12
N GLY A 247 -8.57 -4.92 -6.82
CA GLY A 247 -9.86 -4.51 -6.27
C GLY A 247 -10.24 -3.07 -6.64
N ASN A 248 -11.43 -2.67 -6.19
CA ASN A 248 -11.86 -1.28 -6.31
C ASN A 248 -11.06 -0.36 -5.37
N ASN A 249 -11.24 0.96 -5.55
CA ASN A 249 -10.75 2.00 -4.65
C ASN A 249 -9.22 2.17 -4.57
N PHE A 250 -8.43 1.55 -5.44
CA PHE A 250 -7.00 1.86 -5.54
C PHE A 250 -6.78 3.26 -6.14
N PHE A 251 -7.56 3.64 -7.16
CA PHE A 251 -7.47 4.96 -7.79
C PHE A 251 -8.18 6.03 -6.98
N TYR A 252 -7.52 7.18 -6.82
CA TYR A 252 -7.98 8.29 -5.98
C TYR A 252 -9.26 8.99 -6.48
N THR A 253 -9.46 9.05 -7.80
CA THR A 253 -10.52 9.86 -8.41
C THR A 253 -11.73 9.04 -8.89
N ARG A 254 -11.59 7.72 -9.04
CA ARG A 254 -12.69 6.83 -9.47
C ARG A 254 -12.56 5.45 -8.83
N SER A 255 -13.68 4.92 -8.36
CA SER A 255 -13.79 3.53 -7.93
C SER A 255 -13.95 2.62 -9.14
N LEU A 256 -12.84 2.21 -9.74
CA LEU A 256 -12.81 1.25 -10.85
C LEU A 256 -11.82 0.13 -10.55
N PRO A 257 -12.19 -1.14 -10.75
CA PRO A 257 -11.24 -2.23 -10.65
C PRO A 257 -10.35 -2.22 -11.89
N CYS A 258 -9.07 -2.54 -11.72
CA CYS A 258 -8.13 -2.67 -12.83
C CYS A 258 -7.48 -4.05 -12.87
N THR A 259 -6.79 -4.32 -13.97
CA THR A 259 -5.95 -5.49 -14.12
C THR A 259 -4.54 -5.02 -14.46
N LEU A 260 -3.54 -5.53 -13.75
CA LEU A 260 -2.14 -5.40 -14.14
C LEU A 260 -1.79 -6.53 -15.09
N TRP A 261 -1.22 -6.17 -16.23
CA TRP A 261 -0.79 -7.10 -17.27
C TRP A 261 0.72 -7.08 -17.34
N PHE A 262 1.30 -8.27 -17.45
CA PHE A 262 2.74 -8.43 -17.58
C PHE A 262 3.07 -9.29 -18.79
N PHE A 263 3.93 -8.77 -19.67
CA PHE A 263 4.52 -9.58 -20.73
C PHE A 263 6.01 -9.80 -20.47
N ASP A 264 6.48 -10.99 -20.82
CA ASP A 264 7.88 -11.37 -20.86
C ASP A 264 8.18 -11.98 -22.23
N ARG A 265 8.94 -11.26 -23.06
CA ARG A 265 9.30 -11.74 -24.40
C ARG A 265 10.29 -12.91 -24.36
N ALA A 266 11.10 -13.03 -23.32
CA ALA A 266 12.05 -14.15 -23.20
C ALA A 266 11.31 -15.49 -23.07
N LYS A 267 10.12 -15.47 -22.47
CA LYS A 267 9.23 -16.61 -22.33
C LYS A 267 8.77 -17.21 -23.66
N GLU A 268 8.77 -16.44 -24.76
CA GLU A 268 8.44 -16.95 -26.10
C GLU A 268 9.39 -18.08 -26.55
N GLN A 269 10.61 -18.11 -26.01
CA GLN A 269 11.64 -19.10 -26.32
C GLN A 269 11.74 -20.22 -25.26
N ASP A 270 10.95 -20.16 -24.19
CA ASP A 270 10.95 -21.15 -23.10
C ASP A 270 9.84 -22.19 -23.36
N GLU A 271 10.21 -23.37 -23.82
CA GLU A 271 9.26 -24.46 -24.12
C GLU A 271 8.41 -24.90 -22.92
N GLN A 272 8.90 -24.72 -21.68
CA GLN A 272 8.18 -25.12 -20.48
C GLN A 272 7.22 -24.04 -19.97
N LYS A 273 7.52 -22.77 -20.26
CA LYS A 273 6.76 -21.62 -19.76
C LYS A 273 5.90 -20.94 -20.83
N LYS A 274 6.26 -20.97 -22.12
CA LYS A 274 5.57 -20.22 -23.19
C LYS A 274 4.06 -20.44 -23.24
N GLU A 275 3.58 -21.62 -22.86
CA GLU A 275 2.15 -21.93 -22.87
C GLU A 275 1.42 -21.66 -21.55
N LYS A 276 2.10 -21.17 -20.52
CA LYS A 276 1.57 -20.96 -19.17
C LYS A 276 1.38 -19.48 -18.86
N VAL A 277 0.38 -19.12 -18.08
CA VAL A 277 0.15 -17.75 -17.58
C VAL A 277 -0.21 -17.86 -16.11
N LEU A 278 0.41 -17.04 -15.25
CA LEU A 278 0.00 -16.92 -13.86
C LEU A 278 -1.22 -16.00 -13.75
N MET A 279 -2.34 -16.55 -13.30
CA MET A 279 -3.53 -15.80 -12.92
C MET A 279 -3.48 -15.51 -11.43
N LEU A 280 -3.49 -14.24 -11.04
CA LEU A 280 -3.43 -13.80 -9.65
C LEU A 280 -4.61 -12.87 -9.34
N ASP A 281 -5.40 -13.21 -8.34
CA ASP A 281 -6.57 -12.44 -7.92
C ASP A 281 -6.28 -11.73 -6.59
N ALA A 282 -5.78 -10.50 -6.70
CA ALA A 282 -5.45 -9.67 -5.55
C ALA A 282 -6.62 -8.77 -5.12
N ARG A 283 -7.86 -9.01 -5.59
CA ARG A 283 -9.01 -8.14 -5.28
C ARG A 283 -9.38 -8.10 -3.79
N LYS A 284 -9.05 -9.16 -3.05
CA LYS A 284 -9.26 -9.26 -1.59
C LYS A 284 -8.01 -8.91 -0.76
N ILE A 285 -6.90 -8.58 -1.41
CA ILE A 285 -5.66 -8.21 -0.73
C ILE A 285 -5.58 -6.69 -0.82
N TYR A 286 -5.78 -6.01 0.30
CA TYR A 286 -5.59 -4.56 0.40
C TYR A 286 -5.52 -4.16 1.86
N ARG A 287 -4.95 -3.00 2.11
CA ARG A 287 -5.16 -2.24 3.33
C ARG A 287 -6.05 -1.07 2.99
N LYS A 288 -7.02 -0.80 3.86
CA LYS A 288 -7.87 0.38 3.73
C LYS A 288 -7.12 1.58 4.32
N VAL A 289 -6.78 2.56 3.48
CA VAL A 289 -6.06 3.78 3.91
C VAL A 289 -7.03 4.87 4.31
N THR A 290 -8.16 4.98 3.62
CA THR A 290 -9.28 5.86 3.99
C THR A 290 -10.59 5.15 3.69
N SER A 291 -11.72 5.77 4.03
CA SER A 291 -13.06 5.30 3.61
C SER A 291 -13.16 5.06 2.08
N LYS A 292 -12.37 5.78 1.27
CA LYS A 292 -12.46 5.78 -0.19
C LYS A 292 -11.24 5.22 -0.91
N VAL A 293 -10.13 4.97 -0.21
CA VAL A 293 -8.84 4.62 -0.82
C VAL A 293 -8.27 3.35 -0.19
N ASN A 294 -7.94 2.41 -1.06
CA ASN A 294 -7.21 1.19 -0.74
C ASN A 294 -5.78 1.29 -1.28
N ASP A 295 -4.84 0.65 -0.58
CA ASP A 295 -3.51 0.38 -1.09
C ASP A 295 -3.05 -1.04 -0.74
N PHE A 296 -1.81 -1.37 -1.11
CA PHE A 296 -1.13 -2.53 -0.55
C PHE A 296 -0.22 -2.05 0.57
N SER A 297 -0.25 -2.71 1.72
CA SER A 297 0.85 -2.57 2.67
C SER A 297 2.16 -3.08 2.03
N PRO A 298 3.34 -2.64 2.52
CA PRO A 298 4.62 -3.15 2.03
C PRO A 298 4.68 -4.68 2.05
N GLU A 299 4.12 -5.30 3.08
CA GLU A 299 4.10 -6.76 3.24
C GLU A 299 3.14 -7.43 2.26
N GLN A 300 1.93 -6.89 2.07
CA GLN A 300 0.98 -7.40 1.07
C GLN A 300 1.57 -7.36 -0.34
N LEU A 301 2.22 -6.26 -0.71
CA LEU A 301 2.91 -6.14 -1.99
C LEU A 301 4.03 -7.19 -2.09
N GLN A 302 4.91 -7.26 -1.10
CA GLN A 302 6.02 -8.20 -1.09
C GLN A 302 5.55 -9.66 -1.19
N ASN A 303 4.44 -9.99 -0.54
CA ASN A 303 3.80 -11.31 -0.62
C ASN A 303 3.36 -11.62 -2.06
N LEU A 304 2.69 -10.69 -2.74
CA LEU A 304 2.31 -10.86 -4.15
C LEU A 304 3.54 -11.05 -5.05
N ILE A 305 4.63 -10.31 -4.80
CA ILE A 305 5.90 -10.44 -5.52
C ILE A 305 6.54 -11.81 -5.29
N CYS A 306 6.45 -12.36 -4.07
CA CYS A 306 6.93 -13.70 -3.77
C CYS A 306 6.19 -14.76 -4.60
N ILE A 307 4.86 -14.66 -4.76
CA ILE A 307 4.08 -15.58 -5.60
C ILE A 307 4.58 -15.58 -7.04
N VAL A 308 4.82 -14.39 -7.61
CA VAL A 308 5.34 -14.25 -8.97
C VAL A 308 6.73 -14.86 -9.10
N ASN A 309 7.61 -14.65 -8.11
CA ASN A 309 8.97 -15.21 -8.10
C ASN A 309 8.97 -16.74 -8.00
N LEU A 310 8.11 -17.30 -7.14
CA LEU A 310 7.91 -18.75 -7.02
C LEU A 310 7.44 -19.34 -8.34
N TYR A 311 6.45 -18.73 -8.99
CA TYR A 311 5.98 -19.15 -10.32
C TYR A 311 7.12 -19.13 -11.37
N ARG A 312 8.01 -18.13 -11.30
CA ARG A 312 9.18 -18.04 -12.18
C ARG A 312 10.29 -19.04 -11.83
N GLY A 313 10.18 -19.76 -10.72
CA GLY A 313 11.12 -20.79 -10.27
C GLY A 313 12.21 -20.28 -9.33
N SER A 314 12.02 -19.11 -8.70
CA SER A 314 12.97 -18.52 -7.76
C SER A 314 12.39 -18.49 -6.34
N SER A 315 12.92 -19.32 -5.45
CA SER A 315 12.53 -19.35 -4.02
C SER A 315 13.26 -18.31 -3.17
N LYS A 316 14.38 -17.76 -3.66
CA LYS A 316 15.27 -16.88 -2.87
C LYS A 316 14.53 -15.68 -2.25
N LYS A 317 13.66 -15.02 -3.02
CA LYS A 317 12.91 -13.84 -2.55
C LYS A 317 11.90 -14.24 -1.48
N PHE A 318 11.19 -15.35 -1.69
CA PHE A 318 10.27 -15.94 -0.71
C PHE A 318 10.98 -16.30 0.60
N GLU A 319 12.07 -17.06 0.53
CA GLU A 319 12.84 -17.49 1.72
C GLU A 319 13.39 -16.29 2.49
N THR A 320 13.91 -15.29 1.78
CA THR A 320 14.43 -14.05 2.39
C THR A 320 13.31 -13.25 3.06
N THR A 321 12.16 -13.11 2.41
CA THR A 321 10.98 -12.42 2.95
C THR A 321 10.43 -13.11 4.20
N VAL A 322 10.21 -14.43 4.13
CA VAL A 322 9.71 -15.19 5.29
C VAL A 322 10.69 -15.08 6.46
N LYS A 323 11.99 -15.22 6.20
CA LYS A 323 13.01 -15.04 7.24
C LYS A 323 12.98 -13.64 7.85
N ALA A 324 12.83 -12.60 7.03
CA ALA A 324 12.74 -11.23 7.51
C ALA A 324 11.51 -11.01 8.40
N TYR A 325 10.34 -11.55 8.02
CA TYR A 325 9.13 -11.48 8.84
C TYR A 325 9.27 -12.22 10.17
N LEU A 326 9.80 -13.44 10.15
CA LEU A 326 10.02 -14.21 11.39
C LEU A 326 11.03 -13.52 12.30
N GLN A 327 12.06 -12.88 11.73
CA GLN A 327 13.02 -12.10 12.50
C GLN A 327 12.38 -10.85 13.10
N ALA A 328 11.61 -10.08 12.31
CA ALA A 328 10.89 -8.91 12.79
C ALA A 328 9.91 -9.28 13.93
N ALA A 329 9.11 -10.34 13.76
CA ALA A 329 8.22 -10.85 14.79
C ALA A 329 8.98 -11.28 16.06
N THR A 330 10.16 -11.87 15.91
CA THR A 330 11.02 -12.26 17.04
C THR A 330 11.55 -11.06 17.82
N ASP A 331 12.00 -10.03 17.12
CA ASP A 331 12.55 -8.83 17.75
C ASP A 331 11.44 -8.02 18.42
N LEU A 332 10.28 -7.87 17.76
CA LEU A 332 9.09 -7.26 18.32
C LEU A 332 8.54 -8.05 19.51
N ALA A 333 8.57 -9.39 19.50
CA ALA A 333 8.18 -10.20 20.65
C ALA A 333 9.03 -9.88 21.88
N LYS A 334 10.36 -9.78 21.70
CA LYS A 334 11.30 -9.42 22.79
C LYS A 334 11.03 -8.03 23.32
N GLU A 335 10.80 -7.06 22.43
CA GLU A 335 10.45 -5.69 22.82
C GLU A 335 9.11 -5.65 23.56
N THR A 336 8.10 -6.36 23.05
CA THR A 336 6.79 -6.53 23.68
C THR A 336 6.94 -7.08 25.09
N ALA A 337 7.67 -8.18 25.28
CA ALA A 337 7.89 -8.77 26.59
C ALA A 337 8.59 -7.80 27.57
N ALA A 338 9.58 -7.03 27.10
CA ALA A 338 10.26 -6.03 27.90
C ALA A 338 9.31 -4.89 28.31
N ALA A 339 8.56 -4.33 27.35
CA ALA A 339 7.59 -3.28 27.60
C ALA A 339 6.45 -3.76 28.51
N THR A 340 5.95 -4.98 28.34
CA THR A 340 4.94 -5.60 29.21
C THR A 340 5.46 -5.75 30.64
N SER A 341 6.72 -6.18 30.82
CA SER A 341 7.32 -6.27 32.15
C SER A 341 7.41 -4.90 32.83
N GLU A 342 7.80 -3.86 32.08
CA GLU A 342 7.92 -2.52 32.63
C GLU A 342 6.56 -1.89 32.92
N LEU A 343 5.57 -2.08 32.04
CA LEU A 343 4.18 -1.67 32.27
C LEU A 343 3.64 -2.30 33.56
N GLN A 344 3.88 -3.60 33.77
CA GLN A 344 3.41 -4.30 34.96
C GLN A 344 4.04 -3.70 36.24
N LYS A 345 5.35 -3.45 36.26
CA LYS A 345 6.02 -2.80 37.41
C LYS A 345 5.45 -1.40 37.66
N GLN A 346 5.28 -0.63 36.61
CA GLN A 346 4.80 0.74 36.71
C GLN A 346 3.34 0.78 37.21
N PHE A 347 2.50 -0.12 36.71
CA PHE A 347 1.14 -0.30 37.22
C PHE A 347 1.16 -0.62 38.70
N GLN A 348 1.97 -1.61 39.15
CA GLN A 348 2.06 -1.98 40.56
C GLN A 348 2.49 -0.80 41.44
N LYS A 349 3.44 0.01 40.97
CA LYS A 349 3.90 1.22 41.67
C LYS A 349 2.77 2.24 41.84
N VAL A 350 2.07 2.58 40.76
CA VAL A 350 0.92 3.51 40.79
C VAL A 350 -0.19 2.96 41.67
N TYR A 351 -0.59 1.71 41.43
CA TYR A 351 -1.63 1.01 42.16
C TYR A 351 -1.39 1.04 43.65
N LYS A 352 -0.18 0.64 44.09
CA LYS A 352 0.19 0.63 45.50
C LYS A 352 0.12 2.03 46.10
N THR A 353 0.67 3.03 45.43
CA THR A 353 0.70 4.41 45.95
C THR A 353 -0.71 4.97 46.14
N VAL A 354 -1.60 4.73 45.17
CA VAL A 354 -2.99 5.19 45.22
C VAL A 354 -3.81 4.39 46.23
N SER A 355 -3.62 3.07 46.30
CA SER A 355 -4.30 2.19 47.26
C SER A 355 -3.88 2.49 48.70
N ASP A 356 -2.59 2.71 48.96
CA ASP A 356 -2.08 3.12 50.26
C ASP A 356 -2.65 4.48 50.70
N PHE A 357 -2.90 5.40 49.77
CA PHE A 357 -3.59 6.66 50.05
C PHE A 357 -5.07 6.43 50.38
N ALA A 358 -5.79 5.67 49.55
CA ALA A 358 -7.22 5.41 49.75
C ALA A 358 -7.48 4.70 51.09
N ASN A 359 -6.71 3.66 51.40
CA ASN A 359 -6.86 2.82 52.59
C ASN A 359 -6.61 3.56 53.90
N ARG A 360 -5.83 4.65 53.92
CA ARG A 360 -5.62 5.44 55.15
C ARG A 360 -6.91 6.08 55.68
N TYR A 361 -7.85 6.39 54.79
CA TYR A 361 -9.04 7.16 55.14
C TYR A 361 -10.35 6.35 55.06
N THR A 362 -10.29 5.04 54.78
CA THR A 362 -11.50 4.21 54.58
C THR A 362 -12.39 4.12 55.81
N ASN A 363 -11.83 4.31 57.01
CA ASN A 363 -12.57 4.29 58.28
C ASN A 363 -13.14 5.66 58.66
N GLU A 364 -12.66 6.72 58.02
CA GLU A 364 -12.96 8.11 58.38
C GLU A 364 -13.85 8.79 57.31
N ASN A 365 -13.86 8.24 56.09
CA ASN A 365 -14.44 8.90 54.93
C ASN A 365 -15.12 7.86 53.98
N PRO A 366 -16.45 7.91 53.82
CA PRO A 366 -17.20 7.02 52.92
C PRO A 366 -16.73 7.06 51.46
N GLU A 367 -16.31 8.22 50.98
CA GLU A 367 -15.77 8.43 49.64
C GLU A 367 -14.40 7.73 49.46
N ALA A 368 -13.54 7.76 50.46
CA ALA A 368 -12.27 7.00 50.46
C ALA A 368 -12.53 5.48 50.45
N LYS A 369 -13.58 5.02 51.13
CA LYS A 369 -14.03 3.62 51.07
C LYS A 369 -14.53 3.24 49.68
N ALA A 370 -15.30 4.12 49.02
CA ALA A 370 -15.72 3.92 47.63
C ALA A 370 -14.52 3.87 46.68
N PHE A 371 -13.54 4.76 46.87
CA PHE A 371 -12.31 4.77 46.08
C PHE A 371 -11.50 3.48 46.23
N ALA A 372 -11.25 3.04 47.47
CA ALA A 372 -10.53 1.79 47.75
C ALA A 372 -11.24 0.57 47.15
N THR A 373 -12.58 0.56 47.17
CA THR A 373 -13.38 -0.50 46.54
C THR A 373 -13.25 -0.48 45.01
N ALA A 374 -13.32 0.71 44.39
CA ALA A 374 -13.20 0.87 42.95
C ALA A 374 -11.79 0.50 42.41
N LEU A 375 -10.75 0.62 43.24
CA LEU A 375 -9.40 0.16 42.91
C LEU A 375 -9.29 -1.38 42.87
N ASN A 376 -10.24 -2.13 43.42
CA ASN A 376 -10.16 -3.60 43.38
C ASN A 376 -10.61 -4.13 42.01
N ILE A 377 -9.72 -4.10 41.03
CA ILE A 377 -9.96 -4.59 39.67
C ILE A 377 -9.82 -6.13 39.66
N GLU A 378 -10.94 -6.84 39.72
CA GLU A 378 -11.03 -8.31 39.86
C GLU A 378 -10.19 -9.10 38.82
N GLU A 379 -10.05 -8.56 37.62
CA GLU A 379 -9.39 -9.22 36.48
C GLU A 379 -7.85 -9.14 36.53
N THR A 380 -7.28 -8.33 37.45
CA THR A 380 -5.83 -8.05 37.52
C THR A 380 -4.97 -9.32 37.64
N PRO A 381 -5.26 -10.30 38.52
CA PRO A 381 -4.44 -11.50 38.65
C PRO A 381 -4.36 -12.33 37.37
N THR A 382 -5.49 -12.47 36.67
CA THR A 382 -5.56 -13.21 35.39
C THR A 382 -4.75 -12.53 34.31
N ILE A 383 -4.79 -11.19 34.23
CA ILE A 383 -4.01 -10.44 33.25
C ILE A 383 -2.52 -10.54 33.55
N TYR A 384 -2.12 -10.51 34.82
CA TYR A 384 -0.73 -10.71 35.21
C TYR A 384 -0.23 -12.10 34.88
N GLU A 385 -1.07 -13.14 35.01
CA GLU A 385 -0.73 -14.49 34.58
C GLU A 385 -0.45 -14.54 33.06
N GLN A 386 -1.30 -13.91 32.25
CA GLN A 386 -1.09 -13.79 30.79
C GLN A 386 0.21 -13.06 30.45
N GLN A 387 0.46 -11.91 31.10
CA GLN A 387 1.68 -11.13 30.92
C GLN A 387 2.93 -11.94 31.30
N ASN A 388 2.90 -12.61 32.45
CA ASN A 388 4.02 -13.40 32.93
C ASN A 388 4.31 -14.60 32.01
N LYS A 389 3.25 -15.21 31.45
CA LYS A 389 3.39 -16.27 30.46
C LYS A 389 4.04 -15.76 29.16
N LEU A 390 3.56 -14.64 28.62
CA LEU A 390 4.16 -13.99 27.44
C LEU A 390 5.65 -13.68 27.66
N ILE A 391 5.98 -13.10 28.81
CA ILE A 391 7.35 -12.77 29.18
C ILE A 391 8.21 -14.04 29.28
N ALA A 392 7.68 -15.11 29.88
CA ALA A 392 8.41 -16.37 30.05
C ALA A 392 8.69 -17.06 28.71
N ASP A 393 7.65 -17.20 27.87
CA ASP A 393 7.74 -17.90 26.58
C ASP A 393 8.65 -17.16 25.58
N THR A 394 8.84 -15.85 25.75
CA THR A 394 9.70 -15.03 24.89
C THR A 394 11.20 -15.18 25.18
N LYS A 395 11.62 -15.69 26.35
CA LYS A 395 13.03 -15.66 26.79
C LYS A 395 14.00 -16.40 25.86
N GLU A 396 13.57 -17.50 25.25
CA GLU A 396 14.40 -18.34 24.37
C GLU A 396 13.78 -18.51 22.98
N ILE A 397 12.97 -17.54 22.56
CA ILE A 397 12.26 -17.60 21.29
C ILE A 397 13.22 -17.60 20.10
N LYS A 398 12.93 -18.47 19.13
CA LYS A 398 13.63 -18.55 17.84
C LYS A 398 12.77 -17.95 16.73
N ALA A 399 13.43 -17.45 15.69
CA ALA A 399 12.79 -16.97 14.46
C ALA A 399 12.29 -18.14 13.59
N GLU A 400 11.33 -18.90 14.14
CA GLU A 400 10.72 -20.08 13.53
C GLU A 400 9.19 -19.98 13.68
N ILE A 401 8.46 -20.35 12.64
CA ILE A 401 7.01 -20.13 12.56
C ILE A 401 6.23 -20.76 13.73
N GLY A 402 6.53 -22.03 14.05
CA GLY A 402 5.86 -22.75 15.14
C GLY A 402 6.30 -22.30 16.52
N ALA A 403 7.50 -21.75 16.67
CA ALA A 403 7.94 -21.18 17.93
C ALA A 403 7.18 -19.87 18.24
N LEU A 404 6.98 -19.04 17.22
CA LEU A 404 6.31 -17.74 17.33
C LEU A 404 4.79 -17.82 17.39
N GLU A 405 4.16 -18.91 16.97
CA GLU A 405 2.71 -19.06 16.94
C GLU A 405 2.05 -18.82 18.31
N ASN A 406 2.58 -19.47 19.36
CA ASN A 406 2.08 -19.29 20.71
C ASN A 406 2.27 -17.84 21.21
N ILE A 407 3.37 -17.19 20.84
CA ILE A 407 3.60 -15.77 21.19
C ILE A 407 2.60 -14.86 20.49
N ALA A 408 2.38 -15.05 19.19
CA ALA A 408 1.42 -14.27 18.42
C ALA A 408 -0.01 -14.40 18.98
N GLN A 409 -0.42 -15.63 19.34
CA GLN A 409 -1.71 -15.87 20.00
C GLN A 409 -1.81 -15.20 21.38
N GLN A 410 -0.74 -15.23 22.18
CA GLN A 410 -0.70 -14.54 23.47
C GLN A 410 -0.75 -13.02 23.32
N CYS A 411 -0.02 -12.45 22.36
CA CYS A 411 -0.08 -11.03 22.03
C CYS A 411 -1.51 -10.62 21.68
N LYS A 412 -2.18 -11.35 20.76
CA LYS A 412 -3.59 -11.13 20.38
C LYS A 412 -4.51 -11.15 21.60
N ALA A 413 -4.39 -12.19 22.41
CA ALA A 413 -5.23 -12.40 23.59
C ALA A 413 -5.04 -11.32 24.66
N LEU A 414 -3.84 -10.75 24.77
CA LEU A 414 -3.50 -9.75 25.79
C LEU A 414 -3.92 -8.32 25.42
N ARG A 415 -4.13 -8.00 24.13
CA ARG A 415 -4.46 -6.63 23.65
C ARG A 415 -5.60 -5.99 24.45
N LYS A 416 -6.79 -6.59 24.42
CA LYS A 416 -7.99 -6.07 25.11
C LYS A 416 -7.88 -6.09 26.63
N PRO A 417 -7.51 -7.21 27.27
CA PRO A 417 -7.43 -7.24 28.73
C PRO A 417 -6.45 -6.20 29.27
N GLN A 418 -5.28 -6.03 28.63
CA GLN A 418 -4.31 -5.04 29.05
C GLN A 418 -4.82 -3.61 28.89
N ASP A 419 -5.40 -3.27 27.74
CA ASP A 419 -6.00 -1.95 27.49
C ASP A 419 -7.07 -1.61 28.55
N LYS A 420 -7.99 -2.55 28.78
CA LYS A 420 -9.05 -2.43 29.78
C LYS A 420 -8.48 -2.20 31.18
N LEU A 421 -7.47 -2.96 31.59
CA LEU A 421 -6.85 -2.85 32.91
C LEU A 421 -6.25 -1.46 33.15
N ILE A 422 -5.48 -0.94 32.18
CA ILE A 422 -4.86 0.38 32.31
C ILE A 422 -5.93 1.46 32.32
N LYS A 423 -6.91 1.39 31.42
CA LYS A 423 -8.02 2.35 31.34
C LYS A 423 -8.83 2.39 32.63
N GLN A 424 -9.19 1.24 33.19
CA GLN A 424 -9.90 1.16 34.47
C GLN A 424 -9.12 1.83 35.60
N LEU A 425 -7.81 1.59 35.73
CA LEU A 425 -7.01 2.26 36.75
C LEU A 425 -7.00 3.79 36.56
N LEU A 426 -6.78 4.25 35.32
CA LEU A 426 -6.75 5.68 34.99
C LEU A 426 -8.10 6.36 35.26
N ASP A 427 -9.20 5.71 34.88
CA ASP A 427 -10.56 6.21 35.07
C ASP A 427 -10.95 6.28 36.56
N VAL A 428 -10.58 5.26 37.34
CA VAL A 428 -10.80 5.23 38.79
C VAL A 428 -10.04 6.37 39.47
N ILE A 429 -8.78 6.59 39.11
CA ILE A 429 -7.98 7.71 39.63
C ILE A 429 -8.58 9.07 39.20
N ALA A 430 -8.94 9.23 37.93
CA ALA A 430 -9.48 10.49 37.41
C ALA A 430 -10.83 10.83 38.06
N THR A 431 -11.69 9.83 38.23
CA THR A 431 -12.98 9.97 38.91
C THR A 431 -12.78 10.40 40.36
N ALA A 432 -11.89 9.74 41.10
CA ALA A 432 -11.59 10.09 42.48
C ALA A 432 -11.02 11.51 42.61
N VAL A 433 -10.11 11.92 41.71
CA VAL A 433 -9.54 13.27 41.67
C VAL A 433 -10.63 14.33 41.48
N LYS A 434 -11.62 14.05 40.61
CA LYS A 434 -12.73 14.95 40.31
C LYS A 434 -13.78 14.98 41.41
N GLU A 435 -14.33 13.81 41.77
CA GLU A 435 -15.44 13.69 42.72
C GLU A 435 -15.02 14.08 44.15
N TYR A 436 -13.81 13.71 44.55
CA TYR A 436 -13.33 13.93 45.92
C TYR A 436 -12.39 15.14 46.03
N GLN A 437 -12.27 15.92 44.94
CA GLN A 437 -11.42 17.11 44.86
C GLN A 437 -9.99 16.87 45.37
N LEU A 438 -9.40 15.71 45.07
CA LEU A 438 -8.07 15.32 45.58
C LEU A 438 -6.98 16.32 45.20
N ASN A 439 -7.17 17.07 44.10
CA ASN A 439 -6.33 18.21 43.72
C ASN A 439 -6.28 19.35 44.76
N ARG A 440 -7.15 19.36 45.77
CA ARG A 440 -7.13 20.28 46.91
C ARG A 440 -6.57 19.62 48.18
N ASN A 441 -6.46 18.29 48.21
CA ASN A 441 -5.88 17.54 49.32
C ASN A 441 -4.34 17.69 49.33
N LYS A 442 -3.77 18.04 50.49
CA LYS A 442 -2.33 18.28 50.63
C LYS A 442 -1.52 16.99 50.49
N GLU A 443 -1.95 15.91 51.15
CA GLU A 443 -1.28 14.62 51.11
C GLU A 443 -1.31 14.01 49.69
N TRP A 444 -2.41 14.17 48.96
CA TRP A 444 -2.48 13.75 47.54
C TRP A 444 -1.44 14.47 46.67
N LYS A 445 -1.26 15.78 46.86
CA LYS A 445 -0.24 16.55 46.11
C LYS A 445 1.18 16.09 46.43
N GLU A 446 1.44 15.71 47.68
CA GLU A 446 2.74 15.22 48.13
C GLU A 446 3.11 13.86 47.49
N LEU A 447 2.13 13.09 47.00
CA LEU A 447 2.39 11.85 46.26
C LEU A 447 3.09 12.10 44.91
N ASN A 448 2.95 13.30 44.34
CA ASN A 448 3.59 13.74 43.08
C ASN A 448 3.49 12.73 41.90
N GLN A 449 2.39 12.00 41.78
CA GLN A 449 2.24 10.85 40.86
C GLN A 449 2.17 11.19 39.37
N LYS A 450 2.35 12.46 39.00
CA LYS A 450 2.17 12.90 37.61
C LYS A 450 3.15 12.19 36.69
N GLU A 451 4.42 12.12 37.10
CA GLU A 451 5.47 11.45 36.32
C GLU A 451 5.18 9.96 36.17
N GLU A 452 4.73 9.30 37.24
CA GLU A 452 4.39 7.89 37.21
C GLU A 452 3.20 7.57 36.31
N LEU A 453 2.16 8.41 36.33
CA LEU A 453 0.98 8.26 35.47
C LEU A 453 1.32 8.54 34.01
N ASP A 454 2.17 9.51 33.74
CA ASP A 454 2.61 9.82 32.37
C ASP A 454 3.46 8.68 31.81
N GLN A 455 4.37 8.09 32.60
CA GLN A 455 5.13 6.90 32.22
C GLN A 455 4.21 5.69 31.94
N LEU A 456 3.19 5.47 32.78
CA LEU A 456 2.22 4.39 32.57
C LEU A 456 1.49 4.54 31.23
N LYS A 457 1.06 5.76 30.89
CA LYS A 457 0.39 6.07 29.62
C LYS A 457 1.30 5.87 28.42
N ILE A 458 2.58 6.24 28.52
CA ILE A 458 3.56 6.04 27.45
C ILE A 458 3.76 4.55 27.18
N LEU A 459 3.99 3.73 28.22
CA LEU A 459 4.15 2.29 28.09
C LEU A 459 2.88 1.62 27.55
N HIS A 460 1.71 2.09 27.99
CA HIS A 460 0.44 1.63 27.48
C HIS A 460 0.28 1.94 25.99
N LYS A 461 0.56 3.18 25.56
CA LYS A 461 0.54 3.59 24.14
C LYS A 461 1.54 2.77 23.31
N GLN A 462 2.74 2.49 23.85
CA GLN A 462 3.74 1.66 23.15
C GLN A 462 3.23 0.23 22.89
N LEU A 463 2.55 -0.38 23.85
CA LEU A 463 2.05 -1.76 23.70
C LEU A 463 0.74 -1.85 22.91
N SER A 464 -0.19 -0.94 23.16
CA SER A 464 -1.54 -0.95 22.58
C SER A 464 -1.64 -0.19 21.25
N GLY A 465 -0.71 0.72 20.98
CA GLY A 465 -0.74 1.61 19.83
C GLY A 465 -1.54 2.89 20.10
N ASN A 466 -1.66 3.71 19.07
CA ASN A 466 -2.51 4.88 19.08
C ASN A 466 -3.63 4.77 18.03
N PRO A 467 -4.88 4.58 18.45
CA PRO A 467 -6.02 4.60 17.53
C PRO A 467 -6.13 5.90 16.74
N ASP A 468 -5.71 7.03 17.33
CA ASP A 468 -5.85 8.36 16.72
C ASP A 468 -4.77 8.66 15.67
N GLU A 469 -3.65 7.93 15.67
CA GLU A 469 -2.50 8.16 14.77
C GLU A 469 -2.26 7.00 13.80
N GLU A 470 -3.17 6.00 13.75
CA GLU A 470 -3.03 4.76 12.95
C GLU A 470 -1.71 4.00 13.23
N GLU A 471 -1.11 4.21 14.41
CA GLU A 471 0.14 3.55 14.80
C GLU A 471 -0.19 2.28 15.60
N PRO A 472 0.03 1.08 15.04
CA PRO A 472 -0.16 -0.16 15.79
C PRO A 472 0.84 -0.26 16.93
N GLY A 473 0.42 -0.83 18.07
CA GLY A 473 1.31 -1.10 19.19
C GLY A 473 2.11 -2.38 19.02
N LEU A 474 3.11 -2.58 19.87
CA LEU A 474 3.99 -3.75 19.85
C LEU A 474 3.23 -5.09 19.92
N LEU A 475 2.13 -5.16 20.68
CA LEU A 475 1.27 -6.36 20.74
C LEU A 475 0.63 -6.66 19.39
N HIS A 476 0.31 -5.62 18.61
CA HIS A 476 -0.23 -5.81 17.27
C HIS A 476 0.85 -6.19 16.27
N GLU A 477 1.96 -5.45 16.25
CA GLU A 477 3.03 -5.66 15.28
C GLU A 477 3.67 -7.04 15.40
N THR A 478 3.86 -7.55 16.62
CA THR A 478 4.39 -8.91 16.86
C THR A 478 3.54 -9.97 16.17
N GLU A 479 2.21 -9.90 16.33
CA GLU A 479 1.28 -10.81 15.68
C GLU A 479 1.23 -10.57 14.16
N TYR A 480 1.25 -9.30 13.73
CA TYR A 480 1.18 -8.91 12.32
C TYR A 480 2.28 -9.57 11.50
N TYR A 481 3.56 -9.43 11.89
CA TYR A 481 4.66 -10.01 11.13
C TYR A 481 4.67 -11.55 11.16
N TRP A 482 4.25 -12.16 12.27
CA TRP A 482 4.04 -13.60 12.31
C TRP A 482 2.93 -14.02 11.32
N LYS A 483 1.81 -13.31 11.27
CA LYS A 483 0.72 -13.54 10.31
C LYS A 483 1.19 -13.42 8.87
N GLN A 484 2.06 -12.46 8.54
CA GLN A 484 2.60 -12.33 7.18
C GLN A 484 3.46 -13.55 6.79
N ALA A 485 4.33 -14.03 7.71
CA ALA A 485 5.11 -15.25 7.50
C ALA A 485 4.21 -16.49 7.36
N HIS A 486 3.23 -16.63 8.26
CA HIS A 486 2.26 -17.72 8.26
C HIS A 486 1.45 -17.74 6.95
N TRP A 487 0.96 -16.58 6.51
CA TRP A 487 0.17 -16.43 5.30
C TRP A 487 0.89 -16.97 4.05
N LEU A 488 2.20 -16.69 3.94
CA LEU A 488 3.06 -17.20 2.88
C LEU A 488 3.33 -18.70 3.01
N GLN A 489 3.82 -19.15 4.17
CA GLN A 489 4.24 -20.55 4.35
C GLN A 489 3.09 -21.54 4.29
N ASN A 490 1.91 -21.17 4.80
CA ASN A 490 0.73 -22.04 4.74
C ASN A 490 0.23 -22.23 3.30
N ARG A 491 0.36 -21.19 2.46
CA ARG A 491 -0.08 -21.24 1.05
C ARG A 491 0.96 -21.83 0.10
N PHE A 492 2.24 -21.69 0.42
CA PHE A 492 3.36 -22.13 -0.40
C PHE A 492 4.37 -22.92 0.46
N PRO A 493 4.00 -24.15 0.88
CA PRO A 493 4.88 -24.99 1.66
C PRO A 493 6.16 -25.31 0.88
N ASP A 494 7.25 -25.56 1.61
CA ASP A 494 8.59 -25.87 1.06
C ASP A 494 9.17 -24.81 0.11
N SER A 495 8.64 -23.58 0.13
CA SER A 495 9.04 -22.50 -0.77
C SER A 495 8.86 -22.86 -2.25
N VAL A 496 7.80 -23.62 -2.56
CA VAL A 496 7.44 -24.03 -3.92
C VAL A 496 6.10 -23.44 -4.32
N TYR A 497 5.98 -23.03 -5.59
CA TYR A 497 4.70 -22.59 -6.14
C TYR A 497 3.67 -23.73 -6.14
N THR A 498 2.46 -23.44 -5.68
CA THR A 498 1.27 -24.25 -5.88
C THR A 498 0.10 -23.35 -6.22
N ASP A 499 -0.90 -23.89 -6.92
CA ASP A 499 -2.17 -23.18 -7.12
C ASP A 499 -2.86 -23.04 -5.75
N VAL A 500 -3.45 -21.87 -5.50
CA VAL A 500 -4.17 -21.53 -4.26
C VAL A 500 -5.55 -21.01 -4.65
N GLU A 501 -6.59 -21.73 -4.23
CA GLU A 501 -7.99 -21.38 -4.54
C GLU A 501 -8.32 -19.96 -4.08
N GLY A 502 -9.01 -19.21 -4.93
CA GLY A 502 -9.36 -17.80 -4.72
C GLY A 502 -8.20 -16.81 -4.82
N LEU A 503 -6.94 -17.27 -4.93
CA LEU A 503 -5.75 -16.42 -4.97
C LEU A 503 -4.96 -16.54 -6.27
N CYS A 504 -4.44 -17.71 -6.60
CA CYS A 504 -3.57 -17.85 -7.77
C CYS A 504 -3.68 -19.21 -8.46
N LYS A 505 -3.49 -19.19 -9.78
CA LYS A 505 -3.47 -20.41 -10.60
C LYS A 505 -2.59 -20.23 -11.83
N VAL A 506 -1.74 -21.21 -12.12
CA VAL A 506 -1.06 -21.29 -13.42
C VAL A 506 -1.98 -21.97 -14.43
N VAL A 507 -2.30 -21.26 -15.51
CA VAL A 507 -3.21 -21.76 -16.56
C VAL A 507 -2.50 -21.91 -17.89
N THR A 508 -2.91 -22.92 -18.65
CA THR A 508 -2.39 -23.18 -19.99
C THR A 508 -3.12 -22.36 -21.06
N GLN A 509 -2.50 -22.15 -22.22
CA GLN A 509 -3.18 -21.57 -23.39
C GLN A 509 -4.44 -22.36 -23.78
N LYS A 510 -4.45 -23.69 -23.53
CA LYS A 510 -5.63 -24.54 -23.77
C LYS A 510 -6.78 -24.19 -22.83
N GLU A 511 -6.51 -23.99 -21.55
CA GLU A 511 -7.51 -23.52 -20.57
C GLU A 511 -7.99 -22.11 -20.90
N ILE A 512 -7.08 -21.22 -21.30
CA ILE A 512 -7.43 -19.86 -21.73
C ILE A 512 -8.35 -19.90 -22.95
N LYS A 513 -8.03 -20.73 -23.96
CA LYS A 513 -8.89 -20.94 -25.14
C LYS A 513 -10.27 -21.47 -24.76
N ALA A 514 -10.36 -22.39 -23.79
CA ALA A 514 -11.63 -22.94 -23.30
C ALA A 514 -12.50 -21.90 -22.58
N LYS A 515 -11.90 -20.78 -22.14
CA LYS A 515 -12.58 -19.63 -21.52
C LYS A 515 -12.67 -18.43 -22.47
N ASP A 516 -12.80 -18.69 -23.77
CA ASP A 516 -12.94 -17.66 -24.83
C ASP A 516 -11.78 -16.66 -24.88
N TRP A 517 -10.58 -17.12 -24.56
CA TRP A 517 -9.36 -16.32 -24.46
C TRP A 517 -9.42 -15.23 -23.39
N SER A 518 -10.35 -15.27 -22.44
CA SER A 518 -10.36 -14.31 -21.32
C SER A 518 -9.08 -14.43 -20.49
N LEU A 519 -8.55 -13.30 -20.06
CA LEU A 519 -7.39 -13.22 -19.17
C LEU A 519 -7.79 -12.71 -17.77
N SER A 520 -9.07 -12.80 -17.41
CA SER A 520 -9.57 -12.35 -16.10
C SER A 520 -9.25 -13.40 -15.02
N PRO A 521 -8.36 -13.11 -14.05
CA PRO A 521 -7.92 -14.11 -13.06
C PRO A 521 -9.05 -14.79 -12.29
N GLY A 522 -10.09 -14.04 -11.92
CA GLY A 522 -11.26 -14.57 -11.20
C GLY A 522 -12.03 -15.69 -11.93
N ARG A 523 -11.84 -15.88 -13.25
CA ARG A 523 -12.44 -17.01 -13.99
C ARG A 523 -11.68 -18.32 -13.81
N TYR A 524 -10.48 -18.27 -13.22
CA TYR A 524 -9.54 -19.39 -13.14
C TYR A 524 -9.27 -19.82 -11.70
N VAL A 525 -9.13 -18.87 -10.78
CA VAL A 525 -8.70 -19.15 -9.41
C VAL A 525 -9.81 -19.72 -8.52
N GLY A 526 -11.08 -19.62 -8.94
CA GLY A 526 -12.22 -20.05 -8.13
C GLY A 526 -12.61 -19.02 -7.07
N VAL A 527 -13.36 -19.45 -6.06
CA VAL A 527 -13.76 -18.62 -4.92
C VAL A 527 -13.24 -19.33 -3.68
N ASP A 528 -12.46 -18.62 -2.87
CA ASP A 528 -12.06 -19.15 -1.57
C ASP A 528 -13.31 -19.41 -0.71
N THR A 529 -13.57 -20.69 -0.41
CA THR A 529 -14.68 -21.13 0.45
C THR A 529 -14.23 -21.41 1.89
N ALA A 530 -12.95 -21.27 2.21
CA ALA A 530 -12.51 -21.37 3.59
C ALA A 530 -13.14 -20.22 4.40
N THR A 531 -13.71 -20.53 5.56
CA THR A 531 -13.91 -19.50 6.58
C THR A 531 -12.53 -18.98 6.93
N ASP A 532 -12.32 -17.69 6.73
CA ASP A 532 -11.09 -17.03 7.14
C ASP A 532 -11.11 -16.99 8.68
N ASP A 533 -10.67 -18.07 9.31
CA ASP A 533 -10.61 -18.22 10.77
C ASP A 533 -9.65 -17.17 11.39
N ASP A 534 -8.81 -16.56 10.55
CA ASP A 534 -7.92 -15.43 10.86
C ASP A 534 -8.56 -14.05 10.63
N PHE A 535 -9.82 -13.97 10.14
CA PHE A 535 -10.53 -12.71 9.92
C PHE A 535 -10.70 -11.95 11.23
N ASP A 536 -10.00 -10.82 11.34
CA ASP A 536 -10.08 -9.95 12.49
C ASP A 536 -11.34 -9.08 12.39
N PHE A 537 -12.45 -9.62 12.87
CA PHE A 537 -13.74 -8.92 12.93
C PHE A 537 -13.65 -7.57 13.63
N GLU A 538 -12.73 -7.43 14.59
CA GLU A 538 -12.56 -6.21 15.35
C GLU A 538 -11.82 -5.15 14.56
N GLU A 539 -10.71 -5.51 13.90
CA GLU A 539 -10.04 -4.63 12.95
C GLU A 539 -11.05 -4.16 11.90
N ARG A 540 -11.85 -5.09 11.35
CA ARG A 540 -12.89 -4.75 10.39
C ARG A 540 -13.98 -3.84 10.95
N LEU A 541 -14.42 -4.06 12.19
CA LEU A 541 -15.43 -3.22 12.84
C LEU A 541 -14.89 -1.83 13.16
N ASN A 542 -13.63 -1.72 13.59
CA ASN A 542 -12.95 -0.43 13.79
C ASN A 542 -12.80 0.31 12.45
N GLU A 543 -12.39 -0.36 11.38
CA GLU A 543 -12.36 0.22 10.04
C GLU A 543 -13.75 0.75 9.62
N ILE A 544 -14.82 -0.01 9.87
CA ILE A 544 -16.19 0.39 9.58
C ILE A 544 -16.62 1.56 10.47
N HIS A 545 -16.20 1.58 11.73
CA HIS A 545 -16.53 2.65 12.67
C HIS A 545 -15.85 3.97 12.29
N ILE A 546 -14.55 3.92 11.98
CA ILE A 546 -13.78 5.07 11.47
C ILE A 546 -14.40 5.58 10.16
N GLU A 547 -14.80 4.67 9.27
CA GLU A 547 -15.50 5.03 8.04
C GLU A 547 -16.83 5.73 8.34
N LEU A 548 -17.61 5.22 9.31
CA LEU A 548 -18.87 5.82 9.71
C LEU A 548 -18.67 7.23 10.29
N GLU A 549 -17.64 7.42 11.13
CA GLU A 549 -17.28 8.74 11.68
C GLU A 549 -16.86 9.71 10.58
N SER A 550 -15.95 9.31 9.69
CA SER A 550 -15.51 10.13 8.55
C SER A 550 -16.69 10.50 7.63
N LEU A 551 -17.59 9.55 7.33
CA LEU A 551 -18.79 9.82 6.54
C LEU A 551 -19.75 10.78 7.25
N ASN A 552 -19.86 10.71 8.58
CA ASN A 552 -20.66 11.66 9.36
C ASN A 552 -20.05 13.06 9.33
N GLU A 553 -18.73 13.19 9.46
CA GLU A 553 -18.04 14.49 9.35
C GLU A 553 -18.23 15.11 7.96
N GLU A 554 -18.05 14.32 6.90
CA GLU A 554 -18.30 14.77 5.52
C GLU A 554 -19.77 15.17 5.32
N ALA A 555 -20.72 14.40 5.86
CA ALA A 555 -22.14 14.71 5.77
C ALA A 555 -22.47 16.04 6.49
N VAL A 556 -21.89 16.29 7.67
CA VAL A 556 -22.04 17.56 8.39
C VAL A 556 -21.42 18.71 7.59
N ALA A 557 -20.23 18.54 7.04
CA ALA A 557 -19.57 19.56 6.22
C ALA A 557 -20.40 19.90 4.98
N LEU A 558 -20.94 18.88 4.30
CA LEU A 558 -21.80 19.06 3.12
C LEU A 558 -23.12 19.75 3.50
N ALA A 559 -23.75 19.35 4.61
CA ALA A 559 -24.96 19.99 5.11
C ALA A 559 -24.75 21.48 5.41
N ASN A 560 -23.60 21.83 6.01
CA ASN A 560 -23.21 23.22 6.24
C ASN A 560 -22.99 23.97 4.93
N ALA A 561 -22.29 23.38 3.97
CA ALA A 561 -22.07 23.99 2.65
C ALA A 561 -23.39 24.23 1.89
N ILE A 562 -24.32 23.27 1.92
CA ILE A 562 -25.66 23.44 1.35
C ILE A 562 -26.41 24.57 2.05
N SER A 563 -26.34 24.64 3.39
CA SER A 563 -26.99 25.71 4.15
C SER A 563 -26.42 27.08 3.81
N GLU A 564 -25.11 27.22 3.64
CA GLU A 564 -24.46 28.46 3.23
C GLU A 564 -24.86 28.85 1.80
N ASN A 565 -24.78 27.92 0.84
CA ASN A 565 -25.20 28.16 -0.54
C ASN A 565 -26.68 28.56 -0.65
N TYR A 566 -27.56 27.99 0.20
CA TYR A 566 -28.97 28.36 0.22
C TYR A 566 -29.19 29.79 0.75
N LYS A 567 -28.37 30.25 1.71
CA LYS A 567 -28.40 31.66 2.16
C LYS A 567 -27.92 32.61 1.06
N GLU A 568 -26.94 32.21 0.27
CA GLU A 568 -26.45 33.02 -0.86
C GLU A 568 -27.44 33.07 -2.04
N LEU A 569 -28.24 32.01 -2.24
CA LEU A 569 -29.31 31.96 -3.24
C LEU A 569 -30.59 32.66 -2.77
N ALA A 570 -30.80 32.80 -1.47
CA ALA A 570 -31.89 33.56 -0.88
C ALA A 570 -31.58 35.07 -0.88
N ILE A 571 -31.49 35.65 -2.09
CA ILE A 571 -31.59 37.09 -2.36
C ILE A 571 -32.91 37.34 -3.12
#